data_AF-A0A0G1YGF2-F1
#
_entry.id   AF-A0A0G1YGF2-F1
#
_cell.length_a   1.000
_cell.length_b   1.000
_cell.length_c   1.000
_cell.angle_alpha   90.00
_cell.angle_beta   90.00
_cell.angle_gamma   90.00
#
_symmetry.space_group_name_H-M   'P 1'
#
loop_
_entity.id
_entity.type
_entity.pdbx_description
1 polymer ?
#
loop_
_entity_poly.entity_id
_entity_poly.type
_entity_poly.pdbx_seq_one_letter_code
_entity_poly.pdbx_strand_id
1 'polypeptide(L)'
;MNSSKEQSSEHLEARLKHLFKKFPGFTDTEIEDVVSKAKERARKEVLLENLFESQIKTLERLGCPKEIVDNFQRKKDKVLNEAFEMSIDEGHIPFLPVIPKSYMGLYALMPMVRKGEYAGFMTYNPNRLINTVKVSEDPYFALDVENGNALLNIPVKDARKKIKSQKRFPLTAEEVVSLGIFTEILSSHNVQALGSCYDCEGGLLVPTLVMHWNSRPLLDFYDPGATSNSWGAGSCGDRI
;
A
#
# COMPACT_ATOMS: atom_id res chain seq x y z
N MET A 1 5.48 -4.28 26.38
CA MET A 1 5.93 -3.04 25.71
C MET A 1 4.87 -1.93 25.64
N ASN A 2 3.61 -2.14 26.07
CA ASN A 2 2.59 -1.07 26.06
C ASN A 2 2.69 -0.05 27.20
N SER A 3 3.21 -0.47 28.37
CA SER A 3 3.27 0.39 29.57
C SER A 3 4.16 1.64 29.43
N SER A 4 5.24 1.60 28.63
CA SER A 4 6.12 2.78 28.47
C SER A 4 5.58 3.83 27.50
N LYS A 5 4.76 3.43 26.51
CA LYS A 5 4.14 4.35 25.55
C LYS A 5 2.89 5.03 26.12
N GLU A 6 2.12 4.32 26.96
CA GLU A 6 0.99 4.93 27.70
C GLU A 6 1.46 5.96 28.72
N GLN A 7 2.51 5.66 29.48
CA GLN A 7 3.15 6.61 30.39
C GLN A 7 3.69 7.86 29.67
N SER A 8 4.19 7.72 28.44
CA SER A 8 4.64 8.84 27.60
C SER A 8 3.47 9.75 27.17
N SER A 9 2.33 9.18 26.79
CA SER A 9 1.13 9.94 26.36
C SER A 9 0.48 10.71 27.52
N GLU A 10 0.37 10.11 28.70
CA GLU A 10 -0.16 10.77 29.90
C GLU A 10 0.76 11.90 30.36
N HIS A 11 2.08 11.69 30.29
CA HIS A 11 3.06 12.70 30.62
C HIS A 11 3.06 13.89 29.63
N LEU A 12 2.85 13.63 28.33
CA LEU A 12 2.70 14.67 27.30
C LEU A 12 1.44 15.51 27.54
N GLU A 13 0.31 14.87 27.85
CA GLU A 13 -0.94 15.56 28.19
C GLU A 13 -0.79 16.47 29.41
N ALA A 14 -0.23 15.95 30.51
CA ALA A 14 -0.01 16.71 31.72
C ALA A 14 0.91 17.93 31.47
N ARG A 15 1.98 17.74 30.68
CA ARG A 15 2.89 18.83 30.29
C ARG A 15 2.21 19.88 29.43
N LEU A 16 1.43 19.50 28.42
CA LEU A 16 0.71 20.43 27.55
C LEU A 16 -0.33 21.23 28.35
N LYS A 17 -1.17 20.56 29.14
CA LYS A 17 -2.16 21.21 30.02
C LYS A 17 -1.50 22.21 30.98
N HIS A 18 -0.40 21.80 31.61
CA HIS A 18 0.36 22.68 32.51
C HIS A 18 1.02 23.86 31.78
N LEU A 19 1.51 23.66 30.55
CA LEU A 19 2.13 24.72 29.75
C LEU A 19 1.10 25.78 29.34
N PHE A 20 -0.07 25.38 28.83
CA PHE A 20 -1.11 26.32 28.41
C PHE A 20 -1.80 27.03 29.57
N LYS A 21 -1.96 26.37 30.74
CA LYS A 21 -2.46 27.03 31.96
C LYS A 21 -1.57 28.18 32.46
N LYS A 22 -0.31 28.26 32.01
CA LYS A 22 0.60 29.37 32.34
C LYS A 22 0.42 30.59 31.42
N PHE A 23 -0.31 30.46 30.32
CA PHE A 23 -0.57 31.55 29.38
C PHE A 23 -2.00 32.08 29.60
N PRO A 24 -2.17 33.30 30.15
CA PRO A 24 -3.49 33.90 30.27
C PRO A 24 -4.06 34.14 28.86
N GLY A 25 -5.30 33.69 28.63
CA GLY A 25 -6.01 33.89 27.36
C GLY A 25 -6.50 32.61 26.67
N PHE A 26 -6.11 31.42 27.15
CA PHE A 26 -6.67 30.15 26.67
C PHE A 26 -7.77 29.64 27.61
N THR A 27 -8.90 29.27 27.03
CA THR A 27 -10.00 28.55 27.71
C THR A 27 -9.65 27.08 27.89
N ASP A 28 -10.25 26.40 28.87
CA ASP A 28 -10.05 24.96 29.06
C ASP A 28 -10.41 24.15 27.80
N THR A 29 -11.42 24.58 27.04
CA THR A 29 -11.83 23.96 25.77
C THR A 29 -10.76 24.08 24.69
N GLU A 30 -10.09 25.23 24.55
CA GLU A 30 -8.99 25.40 23.60
C GLU A 30 -7.78 24.53 23.99
N ILE A 31 -7.50 24.40 25.30
CA ILE A 31 -6.45 23.52 25.79
C ILE A 31 -6.78 22.05 25.48
N GLU A 32 -8.03 21.64 25.66
CA GLU A 32 -8.48 20.27 25.34
C GLU A 32 -8.38 19.96 23.85
N ASP A 33 -8.77 20.88 22.97
CA ASP A 33 -8.65 20.72 21.51
C ASP A 33 -7.18 20.54 21.07
N VAL A 34 -6.27 21.38 21.58
CA VAL A 34 -4.83 21.28 21.28
C VAL A 34 -4.25 19.95 21.78
N VAL A 35 -4.62 19.53 22.99
CA VAL A 35 -4.18 18.24 23.54
C VAL A 35 -4.72 17.07 22.71
N SER A 36 -5.98 17.13 22.27
CA SER A 36 -6.59 16.10 21.43
C SER A 36 -5.84 15.97 20.09
N LYS A 37 -5.62 17.09 19.39
CA LYS A 37 -4.86 17.13 18.13
C LYS A 37 -3.43 16.63 18.29
N ALA A 38 -2.76 17.00 19.39
CA ALA A 38 -1.40 16.52 19.69
C ALA A 38 -1.36 15.00 19.90
N LYS A 39 -2.37 14.44 20.60
CA LYS A 39 -2.49 12.98 20.78
C LYS A 39 -2.76 12.26 19.48
N GLU A 40 -3.66 12.78 18.63
CA GLU A 40 -3.94 12.19 17.31
C GLU A 40 -2.71 12.19 16.42
N ARG A 41 -1.97 13.31 16.38
CA ARG A 41 -0.69 13.41 15.69
C ARG A 41 0.31 12.35 16.17
N ALA A 42 0.56 12.27 17.48
CA ALA A 42 1.48 11.28 18.05
C ALA A 42 1.06 9.83 17.77
N ARG A 43 -0.25 9.54 17.78
CA ARG A 43 -0.78 8.22 17.41
C ARG A 43 -0.53 7.92 15.94
N LYS A 44 -0.78 8.87 15.03
CA LYS A 44 -0.52 8.71 13.59
C LYS A 44 0.96 8.42 13.34
N GLU A 45 1.87 9.18 13.96
CA GLU A 45 3.32 8.95 13.84
C GLU A 45 3.70 7.51 14.25
N VAL A 46 3.25 7.05 15.43
CA VAL A 46 3.54 5.69 15.91
C VAL A 46 2.95 4.61 15.00
N LEU A 47 1.75 4.83 14.45
CA LEU A 47 1.12 3.87 13.53
C LEU A 47 1.91 3.74 12.22
N LEU A 48 2.33 4.87 11.64
CA LEU A 48 3.13 4.88 10.41
C LEU A 48 4.50 4.23 10.64
N GLU A 49 5.18 4.55 11.75
CA GLU A 49 6.44 3.89 12.11
C GLU A 49 6.28 2.37 12.24
N ASN A 50 5.27 1.92 13.00
CA ASN A 50 5.02 0.48 13.18
C ASN A 50 4.70 -0.21 11.84
N LEU A 51 3.95 0.44 10.96
CA LEU A 51 3.65 -0.08 9.62
C LEU A 51 4.94 -0.26 8.81
N PHE A 52 5.80 0.77 8.78
CA PHE A 52 7.08 0.73 8.08
C PHE A 52 7.95 -0.43 8.58
N GLU A 53 8.17 -0.50 9.90
CA GLU A 53 8.99 -1.55 10.52
C GLU A 53 8.43 -2.96 10.26
N SER A 54 7.10 -3.11 10.25
CA SER A 54 6.44 -4.37 9.94
C SER A 54 6.66 -4.80 8.48
N GLN A 55 6.58 -3.86 7.54
CA GLN A 55 6.83 -4.13 6.12
C GLN A 55 8.29 -4.51 5.88
N ILE A 56 9.25 -3.79 6.49
CA ILE A 56 10.68 -4.13 6.41
C ILE A 56 10.95 -5.54 6.96
N LYS A 57 10.45 -5.87 8.16
CA LYS A 57 10.59 -7.21 8.74
C LYS A 57 9.95 -8.29 7.87
N THR A 58 8.85 -7.97 7.20
CA THR A 58 8.19 -8.90 6.27
C THR A 58 9.08 -9.20 5.08
N LEU A 59 9.73 -8.19 4.49
CA LEU A 59 10.70 -8.39 3.41
C LEU A 59 11.88 -9.24 3.84
N GLU A 60 12.49 -8.93 5.00
CA GLU A 60 13.62 -9.70 5.55
C GLU A 60 13.24 -11.16 5.80
N ARG A 61 12.08 -11.41 6.42
CA ARG A 61 11.56 -12.76 6.70
C ARG A 61 11.31 -13.55 5.43
N LEU A 62 10.89 -12.90 4.35
CA LEU A 62 10.64 -13.52 3.05
C LEU A 62 11.92 -13.68 2.21
N GLY A 63 13.10 -13.38 2.78
CA GLY A 63 14.39 -13.56 2.12
C GLY A 63 14.71 -12.50 1.07
N CYS A 64 14.10 -11.31 1.17
CA CYS A 64 14.43 -10.19 0.30
C CYS A 64 15.93 -9.84 0.45
N PRO A 65 16.67 -9.64 -0.67
CA PRO A 65 18.06 -9.22 -0.63
C PRO A 65 18.27 -7.97 0.22
N LYS A 66 19.32 -8.01 1.06
CA LYS A 66 19.64 -6.92 1.99
C LYS A 66 19.76 -5.55 1.28
N GLU A 67 20.33 -5.50 0.08
CA GLU A 67 20.48 -4.25 -0.67
C GLU A 67 19.13 -3.57 -0.98
N ILE A 68 18.08 -4.36 -1.27
CA ILE A 68 16.72 -3.85 -1.51
C ILE A 68 16.12 -3.33 -0.20
N VAL A 69 16.29 -4.09 0.90
CA VAL A 69 15.84 -3.70 2.23
C VAL A 69 16.51 -2.39 2.67
N ASP A 70 17.83 -2.28 2.51
CA ASP A 70 18.61 -1.09 2.82
C ASP A 70 18.14 0.13 1.98
N ASN A 71 17.72 -0.08 0.73
CA ASN A 71 17.15 0.97 -0.11
C ASN A 71 15.87 1.54 0.51
N PHE A 72 14.93 0.68 0.93
CA PHE A 72 13.72 1.13 1.61
C PHE A 72 14.02 1.81 2.94
N GLN A 73 14.96 1.28 3.74
CA GLN A 73 15.35 1.91 5.01
C GLN A 73 15.89 3.33 4.81
N ARG A 74 16.69 3.58 3.76
CA ARG A 74 17.18 4.94 3.43
C ARG A 74 16.05 5.92 3.09
N LYS A 75 14.87 5.43 2.70
CA LYS A 75 13.69 6.24 2.38
C LYS A 75 12.73 6.43 3.56
N LYS A 76 13.01 5.84 4.74
CA LYS A 76 12.12 5.84 5.91
C LYS A 76 11.60 7.23 6.26
N ASP A 77 12.48 8.19 6.52
CA ASP A 77 12.07 9.51 7.00
C ASP A 77 11.23 10.24 5.94
N LYS A 78 11.59 10.10 4.65
CA LYS A 78 10.84 10.67 3.54
C LYS A 78 9.42 10.09 3.47
N VAL A 79 9.28 8.76 3.48
CA VAL A 79 7.95 8.13 3.37
C VAL A 79 7.06 8.40 4.57
N LEU A 80 7.63 8.41 5.78
CA LEU A 80 6.88 8.71 7.00
C LEU A 80 6.38 10.16 6.98
N ASN A 81 7.22 11.11 6.59
CA ASN A 81 6.84 12.52 6.50
C ASN A 81 5.75 12.74 5.45
N GLU A 82 5.90 12.18 4.25
CA GLU A 82 4.88 12.33 3.18
C GLU A 82 3.55 11.71 3.60
N ALA A 83 3.54 10.48 4.10
CA ALA A 83 2.32 9.83 4.58
C ALA A 83 1.70 10.53 5.80
N PHE A 84 2.52 11.18 6.62
CA PHE A 84 2.05 11.96 7.76
C PHE A 84 1.31 13.23 7.31
N GLU A 85 1.81 13.94 6.31
CA GLU A 85 1.20 15.17 5.80
C GLU A 85 0.01 14.89 4.84
N MET A 86 -0.05 13.72 4.23
CA MET A 86 -1.17 13.33 3.37
C MET A 86 -2.47 13.10 4.16
N SER A 87 -3.58 13.56 3.56
CA SER A 87 -4.94 13.15 3.91
C SER A 87 -5.23 11.81 3.25
N ILE A 88 -5.07 10.73 4.01
CA ILE A 88 -5.31 9.36 3.55
C ILE A 88 -6.73 8.98 3.97
N ASP A 89 -7.54 8.54 2.99
CA ASP A 89 -8.93 8.14 3.24
C ASP A 89 -9.00 6.87 4.11
N GLU A 90 -10.11 6.71 4.84
CA GLU A 90 -10.33 5.52 5.66
C GLU A 90 -10.30 4.25 4.80
N GLY A 91 -9.55 3.25 5.26
CA GLY A 91 -9.35 1.98 4.57
C GLY A 91 -8.24 1.98 3.51
N HIS A 92 -7.68 3.15 3.17
CA HIS A 92 -6.47 3.20 2.35
C HIS A 92 -5.23 2.84 3.16
N ILE A 93 -4.25 2.24 2.48
CA ILE A 93 -2.95 1.91 3.08
C ILE A 93 -2.05 3.14 2.91
N PRO A 94 -1.48 3.70 3.99
CA PRO A 94 -0.70 4.93 3.93
C PRO A 94 0.47 4.88 2.92
N PHE A 95 1.20 3.77 2.92
CA PHE A 95 2.24 3.51 1.96
C PHE A 95 2.52 2.01 1.81
N LEU A 96 3.04 1.64 0.65
CA LEU A 96 3.32 0.26 0.27
C LEU A 96 4.68 0.20 -0.44
N PRO A 97 5.67 -0.55 0.06
CA PRO A 97 6.95 -0.71 -0.62
C PRO A 97 6.78 -1.56 -1.87
N VAL A 98 7.37 -1.11 -2.96
CA VAL A 98 7.30 -1.74 -4.29
C VAL A 98 8.71 -2.01 -4.78
N ILE A 99 8.97 -3.28 -5.10
CA ILE A 99 10.22 -3.71 -5.71
C ILE A 99 9.98 -3.78 -7.22
N PRO A 100 10.57 -2.88 -8.03
CA PRO A 100 10.38 -2.89 -9.46
C PRO A 100 11.08 -4.08 -10.12
N LYS A 101 10.63 -4.45 -11.33
CA LYS A 101 11.18 -5.59 -12.09
C LYS A 101 12.68 -5.50 -12.41
N SER A 102 13.24 -4.30 -12.42
CA SER A 102 14.69 -4.01 -12.56
C SER A 102 15.53 -4.55 -11.38
N TYR A 103 14.93 -4.66 -10.20
CA TYR A 103 15.57 -5.20 -9.00
C TYR A 103 15.17 -6.65 -8.73
N MET A 104 13.89 -6.98 -8.93
CA MET A 104 13.38 -8.32 -8.74
C MET A 104 12.19 -8.57 -9.66
N GLY A 105 12.34 -9.49 -10.61
CA GLY A 105 11.27 -9.84 -11.53
C GLY A 105 10.09 -10.52 -10.84
N LEU A 106 8.92 -10.51 -11.49
CA LEU A 106 7.67 -11.07 -10.94
C LEU A 106 7.76 -12.56 -10.59
N TYR A 107 8.61 -13.34 -11.27
CA TYR A 107 8.85 -14.74 -10.89
C TYR A 107 9.47 -14.90 -9.49
N ALA A 108 10.26 -13.92 -9.04
CA ALA A 108 10.85 -13.92 -7.71
C ALA A 108 9.93 -13.23 -6.68
N LEU A 109 9.12 -12.25 -7.10
CA LEU A 109 8.17 -11.57 -6.20
C LEU A 109 6.93 -12.40 -5.90
N MET A 110 6.36 -13.13 -6.87
CA MET A 110 5.12 -13.87 -6.67
C MET A 110 5.18 -14.93 -5.55
N PRO A 111 6.29 -15.68 -5.37
CA PRO A 111 6.45 -16.57 -4.23
C PRO A 111 6.38 -15.88 -2.85
N MET A 112 6.61 -14.57 -2.79
CA MET A 112 6.49 -13.78 -1.56
C MET A 112 5.02 -13.48 -1.20
N VAL A 113 4.10 -13.55 -2.16
CA VAL A 113 2.64 -13.49 -1.91
C VAL A 113 2.22 -14.83 -1.33
N ARG A 114 1.76 -14.86 -0.07
CA ARG A 114 1.43 -16.12 0.62
C ARG A 114 -0.01 -16.17 1.13
N LYS A 115 -0.60 -17.36 1.08
CA LYS A 115 -1.84 -17.70 1.80
C LYS A 115 -1.59 -18.94 2.66
N GLY A 116 -1.31 -18.73 3.94
CA GLY A 116 -0.81 -19.79 4.81
C GLY A 116 0.51 -20.35 4.26
N GLU A 117 0.58 -21.67 4.10
CA GLU A 117 1.76 -22.36 3.56
C GLU A 117 1.93 -22.17 2.05
N TYR A 118 0.90 -21.71 1.33
CA TYR A 118 0.92 -21.62 -0.12
C TYR A 118 1.60 -20.35 -0.63
N ALA A 119 2.68 -20.53 -1.39
CA ALA A 119 3.35 -19.47 -2.13
C ALA A 119 2.67 -19.21 -3.49
N GLY A 120 2.62 -17.93 -3.86
CA GLY A 120 2.08 -17.46 -5.11
C GLY A 120 2.91 -17.84 -6.32
N PHE A 121 2.30 -17.81 -7.50
CA PHE A 121 2.97 -18.13 -8.76
C PHE A 121 2.39 -17.33 -9.92
N MET A 122 3.03 -17.42 -11.08
CA MET A 122 2.51 -16.89 -12.34
C MET A 122 2.83 -17.85 -13.47
N THR A 123 2.01 -17.87 -14.52
CA THR A 123 2.13 -18.81 -15.65
C THR A 123 2.62 -18.15 -16.94
N TYR A 124 2.57 -16.83 -17.03
CA TYR A 124 2.93 -16.08 -18.24
C TYR A 124 4.35 -15.53 -18.17
N ASN A 125 4.86 -15.09 -19.33
CA ASN A 125 6.18 -14.48 -19.42
C ASN A 125 6.14 -13.00 -18.98
N PRO A 126 6.73 -12.63 -17.82
CA PRO A 126 6.67 -11.26 -17.30
C PRO A 126 7.35 -10.24 -18.22
N ASN A 127 8.19 -10.65 -19.17
CA ASN A 127 8.82 -9.72 -20.12
C ASN A 127 7.83 -9.09 -21.11
N ARG A 128 6.64 -9.67 -21.26
CA ARG A 128 5.55 -9.10 -22.09
C ARG A 128 4.67 -8.11 -21.31
N LEU A 129 4.98 -7.89 -20.03
CA LEU A 129 4.28 -6.94 -19.18
C LEU A 129 4.81 -5.52 -19.36
N ILE A 130 3.90 -4.61 -19.66
CA ILE A 130 4.17 -3.21 -19.94
C ILE A 130 3.42 -2.35 -18.93
N ASN A 131 4.13 -1.43 -18.28
CA ASN A 131 3.51 -0.43 -17.41
C ASN A 131 3.00 0.73 -18.26
N THR A 132 1.71 1.03 -18.12
CA THR A 132 1.01 2.13 -18.79
C THR A 132 1.11 3.44 -18.04
N VAL A 133 1.65 3.39 -16.82
CA VAL A 133 1.97 4.54 -15.97
C VAL A 133 3.47 4.58 -15.70
N LYS A 134 4.01 5.78 -15.52
CA LYS A 134 5.43 5.96 -15.18
C LYS A 134 5.67 5.45 -13.76
N VAL A 135 6.68 4.60 -13.60
CA VAL A 135 7.16 4.11 -12.30
C VAL A 135 8.66 4.28 -12.21
N SER A 136 9.17 4.29 -10.97
CA SER A 136 10.61 4.29 -10.70
C SER A 136 11.23 2.95 -11.08
N GLU A 137 12.46 2.98 -11.58
CA GLU A 137 13.29 1.77 -11.75
C GLU A 137 14.00 1.38 -10.45
N ASP A 138 14.05 2.25 -9.45
CA ASP A 138 14.53 1.95 -8.10
C ASP A 138 13.37 1.57 -7.16
N PRO A 139 13.61 0.75 -6.10
CA PRO A 139 12.62 0.46 -5.06
C PRO A 139 11.97 1.74 -4.54
N TYR A 140 10.63 1.76 -4.49
CA TYR A 140 9.85 2.96 -4.23
C TYR A 140 8.65 2.65 -3.36
N PHE A 141 7.98 3.67 -2.83
CA PHE A 141 6.73 3.52 -2.10
C PHE A 141 5.57 4.05 -2.94
N ALA A 142 4.50 3.27 -3.08
CA ALA A 142 3.20 3.79 -3.48
C ALA A 142 2.52 4.37 -2.24
N LEU A 143 2.00 5.60 -2.32
CA LEU A 143 1.36 6.31 -1.21
C LEU A 143 -0.15 6.32 -1.37
N ASP A 144 -0.87 6.37 -0.24
CA ASP A 144 -2.33 6.46 -0.18
C ASP A 144 -2.97 5.43 -1.11
N VAL A 145 -2.81 4.14 -0.79
CA VAL A 145 -3.16 3.03 -1.67
C VAL A 145 -4.57 2.53 -1.36
N GLU A 146 -5.45 2.65 -2.34
CA GLU A 146 -6.76 2.01 -2.39
C GLU A 146 -6.62 0.61 -3.00
N ASN A 147 -7.19 -0.39 -2.33
CA ASN A 147 -6.91 -1.80 -2.60
C ASN A 147 -7.78 -2.42 -3.71
N GLY A 148 -8.72 -1.68 -4.27
CA GLY A 148 -9.65 -2.08 -5.32
C GLY A 148 -11.09 -2.28 -4.85
N ASN A 149 -11.33 -2.28 -3.54
CA ASN A 149 -12.65 -2.51 -2.96
C ASN A 149 -13.69 -1.48 -3.43
N ALA A 150 -13.31 -0.20 -3.57
CA ALA A 150 -14.21 0.86 -4.02
C ALA A 150 -14.62 0.74 -5.50
N LEU A 151 -13.94 -0.12 -6.26
CA LEU A 151 -14.13 -0.35 -7.70
C LEU A 151 -14.49 -1.81 -8.03
N LEU A 152 -15.02 -2.57 -7.05
CA LEU A 152 -15.54 -3.92 -7.29
C LEU A 152 -16.66 -3.91 -8.34
N ASN A 153 -16.66 -4.92 -9.21
CA ASN A 153 -17.67 -5.11 -10.26
C ASN A 153 -17.81 -3.92 -11.24
N ILE A 154 -16.77 -3.10 -11.39
CA ILE A 154 -16.74 -2.01 -12.36
C ILE A 154 -15.95 -2.45 -13.59
N PRO A 155 -16.50 -2.32 -14.83
CA PRO A 155 -15.74 -2.58 -16.04
C PRO A 155 -14.43 -1.80 -16.10
N VAL A 156 -13.35 -2.42 -16.57
CA VAL A 156 -11.99 -1.84 -16.58
C VAL A 156 -11.96 -0.44 -17.18
N LYS A 157 -12.70 -0.22 -18.28
CA LYS A 157 -12.77 1.10 -18.95
C LYS A 157 -13.30 2.18 -18.03
N ASP A 158 -14.32 1.87 -17.23
CA ASP A 158 -14.95 2.83 -16.34
C ASP A 158 -14.20 2.97 -15.02
N ALA A 159 -13.58 1.89 -14.52
CA ALA A 159 -12.63 1.95 -13.41
C ALA A 159 -11.46 2.89 -13.72
N ARG A 160 -10.85 2.80 -14.92
CA ARG A 160 -9.79 3.72 -15.38
C ARG A 160 -10.25 5.18 -15.38
N LYS A 161 -11.45 5.45 -15.89
CA LYS A 161 -12.02 6.81 -15.89
C LYS A 161 -12.22 7.32 -14.47
N LYS A 162 -12.73 6.48 -13.57
CA LYS A 162 -12.99 6.86 -12.17
C LYS A 162 -11.70 7.17 -11.42
N ILE A 163 -10.68 6.30 -11.52
CA ILE A 163 -9.34 6.52 -10.96
C ILE A 163 -8.75 7.85 -11.47
N LYS A 164 -8.81 8.09 -12.78
CA LYS A 164 -8.33 9.34 -13.38
C LYS A 164 -9.12 10.56 -12.87
N SER A 165 -10.44 10.47 -12.75
CA SER A 165 -11.28 11.58 -12.25
C SER A 165 -10.98 11.93 -10.79
N GLN A 166 -10.54 10.94 -10.01
CA GLN A 166 -10.07 11.12 -8.64
C GLN A 166 -8.62 11.65 -8.57
N LYS A 167 -7.96 11.90 -9.72
CA LYS A 167 -6.54 12.29 -9.82
C LYS A 167 -5.59 11.28 -9.17
N ARG A 168 -5.96 10.00 -9.21
CA ARG A 168 -5.16 8.88 -8.70
C ARG A 168 -4.49 8.17 -9.86
N PHE A 169 -3.50 7.35 -9.54
CA PHE A 169 -2.84 6.48 -10.50
C PHE A 169 -3.30 5.04 -10.32
N PRO A 170 -3.64 4.32 -11.40
CA PRO A 170 -3.93 2.90 -11.29
C PRO A 170 -2.68 2.13 -10.87
N LEU A 171 -2.85 1.06 -10.08
CA LEU A 171 -1.73 0.22 -9.64
C LEU A 171 -1.16 -0.63 -10.78
N THR A 172 0.15 -0.71 -10.86
CA THR A 172 0.91 -1.63 -11.72
C THR A 172 0.90 -3.05 -11.18
N ALA A 173 1.38 -4.01 -11.98
CA ALA A 173 1.46 -5.40 -11.58
C ALA A 173 2.36 -5.59 -10.35
N GLU A 174 3.53 -4.95 -10.33
CA GLU A 174 4.43 -4.97 -9.17
C GLU A 174 3.77 -4.39 -7.91
N GLU A 175 2.98 -3.32 -8.05
CA GLU A 175 2.22 -2.72 -6.94
C GLU A 175 1.13 -3.64 -6.39
N VAL A 176 0.37 -4.30 -7.28
CA VAL A 176 -0.65 -5.26 -6.85
C VAL A 176 0.00 -6.50 -6.22
N VAL A 177 1.17 -6.94 -6.70
CA VAL A 177 1.93 -8.01 -6.06
C VAL A 177 2.41 -7.57 -4.68
N SER A 178 2.96 -6.37 -4.52
CA SER A 178 3.27 -5.80 -3.21
C SER A 178 2.06 -5.77 -2.29
N LEU A 179 0.88 -5.43 -2.79
CA LEU A 179 -0.36 -5.45 -2.00
C LEU A 179 -0.64 -6.87 -1.47
N GLY A 180 -0.46 -7.89 -2.30
CA GLY A 180 -0.55 -9.29 -1.89
C GLY A 180 0.54 -9.75 -0.91
N ILE A 181 1.74 -9.16 -0.93
CA ILE A 181 2.83 -9.50 0.00
C ILE A 181 2.52 -8.98 1.41
N PHE A 182 2.06 -7.73 1.50
CA PHE A 182 1.94 -7.02 2.77
C PHE A 182 0.54 -7.05 3.37
N THR A 183 -0.45 -7.59 2.66
CA THR A 183 -1.84 -7.65 3.12
C THR A 183 -2.46 -9.01 2.82
N GLU A 184 -3.59 -9.29 3.47
CA GLU A 184 -4.38 -10.50 3.18
C GLU A 184 -5.47 -10.23 2.13
N ILE A 185 -5.22 -9.33 1.16
CA ILE A 185 -6.24 -8.82 0.22
C ILE A 185 -7.03 -9.93 -0.49
N LEU A 186 -6.35 -11.01 -0.88
CA LEU A 186 -6.95 -12.16 -1.56
C LEU A 186 -7.92 -12.99 -0.70
N SER A 187 -8.02 -12.68 0.60
CA SER A 187 -9.07 -13.23 1.48
C SER A 187 -10.40 -12.50 1.29
N SER A 188 -10.37 -11.29 0.74
CA SER A 188 -11.54 -10.44 0.52
C SER A 188 -11.93 -10.41 -0.96
N HIS A 189 -10.99 -10.07 -1.83
CA HIS A 189 -11.24 -9.92 -3.26
C HIS A 189 -9.95 -10.00 -4.09
N ASN A 190 -10.11 -10.06 -5.41
CA ASN A 190 -9.05 -10.04 -6.41
C ASN A 190 -8.80 -8.62 -6.91
N VAL A 191 -7.57 -8.32 -7.30
CA VAL A 191 -7.15 -6.96 -7.64
C VAL A 191 -6.56 -6.89 -9.03
N GLN A 192 -7.15 -6.05 -9.87
CA GLN A 192 -6.72 -5.75 -11.24
C GLN A 192 -5.66 -4.64 -11.24
N ALA A 193 -4.55 -4.90 -11.90
CA ALA A 193 -3.43 -3.97 -12.07
C ALA A 193 -3.63 -3.10 -13.31
N LEU A 194 -4.55 -2.14 -13.26
CA LEU A 194 -4.86 -1.29 -14.41
C LEU A 194 -3.68 -0.38 -14.83
N GLY A 195 -2.67 -0.21 -13.98
CA GLY A 195 -1.43 0.48 -14.32
C GLY A 195 -0.54 -0.31 -15.29
N SER A 196 -0.88 -1.57 -15.58
CA SER A 196 -0.12 -2.45 -16.47
C SER A 196 -1.03 -3.11 -17.53
N CYS A 197 -0.41 -3.60 -18.59
CA CYS A 197 -1.03 -4.49 -19.56
C CYS A 197 -0.07 -5.60 -19.94
N TYR A 198 -0.62 -6.71 -20.43
CA TYR A 198 0.14 -7.79 -21.03
C TYR A 198 -0.13 -7.82 -22.52
N ASP A 199 0.94 -7.67 -23.29
CA ASP A 199 0.90 -7.72 -24.75
C ASP A 199 0.80 -9.18 -25.19
N CYS A 200 -0.37 -9.64 -25.65
CA CYS A 200 -0.56 -10.97 -26.23
C CYS A 200 -0.90 -10.88 -27.73
N GLU A 201 -0.62 -11.97 -28.48
CA GLU A 201 -1.08 -12.09 -29.86
C GLU A 201 -2.62 -12.19 -29.84
N GLY A 202 -3.31 -11.07 -30.06
CA GLY A 202 -4.77 -10.98 -30.01
C GLY A 202 -5.33 -9.84 -29.15
N GLY A 203 -4.49 -9.12 -28.38
CA GLY A 203 -4.95 -7.95 -27.64
C GLY A 203 -4.13 -7.61 -26.40
N LEU A 204 -4.63 -6.66 -25.60
CA LEU A 204 -4.06 -6.30 -24.31
C LEU A 204 -4.88 -6.94 -23.20
N LEU A 205 -4.25 -7.78 -22.39
CA LEU A 205 -4.85 -8.35 -21.19
C LEU A 205 -4.49 -7.50 -19.96
N VAL A 206 -5.33 -7.56 -18.93
CA VAL A 206 -5.14 -6.89 -17.65
C VAL A 206 -4.53 -7.88 -16.66
N PRO A 207 -3.34 -7.60 -16.09
CA PRO A 207 -2.79 -8.41 -15.03
C PRO A 207 -3.68 -8.30 -13.78
N THR A 208 -3.98 -9.43 -13.15
CA THR A 208 -4.85 -9.49 -11.99
C THR A 208 -4.28 -10.48 -10.99
N LEU A 209 -4.10 -10.04 -9.75
CA LEU A 209 -3.78 -10.92 -8.65
C LEU A 209 -5.07 -11.54 -8.14
N VAL A 210 -5.14 -12.86 -8.20
CA VAL A 210 -6.32 -13.66 -7.86
C VAL A 210 -5.99 -14.78 -6.89
N MET A 211 -7.01 -15.30 -6.21
CA MET A 211 -6.94 -16.62 -5.58
C MET A 211 -7.25 -17.71 -6.60
N HIS A 212 -6.31 -18.60 -6.87
CA HIS A 212 -6.51 -19.76 -7.75
C HIS A 212 -7.35 -20.84 -7.05
N TRP A 213 -7.94 -21.77 -7.81
CA TRP A 213 -8.88 -22.79 -7.30
C TRP A 213 -8.26 -23.75 -6.25
N ASN A 214 -6.94 -23.86 -6.19
CA ASN A 214 -6.21 -24.63 -5.18
C ASN A 214 -5.76 -23.78 -3.98
N SER A 215 -6.38 -22.62 -3.75
CA SER A 215 -6.08 -21.69 -2.67
C SER A 215 -4.65 -21.10 -2.71
N ARG A 216 -4.04 -21.09 -3.91
CA ARG A 216 -2.73 -20.45 -4.13
C ARG A 216 -2.92 -19.07 -4.76
N PRO A 217 -2.20 -18.03 -4.30
CA PRO A 217 -2.15 -16.77 -5.01
C PRO A 217 -1.62 -16.95 -6.44
N LEU A 218 -2.25 -16.29 -7.41
CA LEU A 218 -1.87 -16.35 -8.81
C LEU A 218 -1.89 -14.93 -9.39
N LEU A 219 -0.85 -14.56 -10.11
CA LEU A 219 -0.89 -13.43 -11.02
C LEU A 219 -1.21 -13.95 -12.42
N ASP A 220 -2.44 -13.69 -12.86
CA ASP A 220 -2.99 -14.11 -14.15
C ASP A 220 -3.39 -12.88 -14.99
N PHE A 221 -3.84 -13.10 -16.22
CA PHE A 221 -4.14 -12.05 -17.17
C PHE A 221 -5.51 -12.28 -17.78
N TYR A 222 -6.38 -11.29 -17.64
CA TYR A 222 -7.78 -11.42 -18.05
C TYR A 222 -8.17 -10.38 -19.09
N ASP A 223 -9.23 -10.71 -19.84
CA ASP A 223 -9.82 -9.80 -20.81
C ASP A 223 -10.29 -8.50 -20.10
N PRO A 224 -10.03 -7.32 -20.67
CA PRO A 224 -10.49 -6.04 -20.09
C PRO A 224 -12.01 -5.92 -19.91
N GLY A 225 -12.80 -6.69 -20.65
CA GLY A 225 -14.25 -6.78 -20.53
C GLY A 225 -14.73 -7.71 -19.41
N ALA A 226 -13.84 -8.51 -18.81
CA ALA A 226 -14.21 -9.40 -17.72
C ALA A 226 -14.45 -8.62 -16.42
N THR A 227 -15.63 -8.82 -15.83
CA THR A 227 -16.04 -8.24 -14.55
C THR A 227 -16.56 -9.31 -13.62
N SER A 228 -16.35 -9.11 -12.32
CA SER A 228 -16.86 -9.99 -11.26
C SER A 228 -17.09 -9.16 -10.00
N ASN A 229 -18.03 -9.62 -9.16
CA ASN A 229 -18.27 -9.07 -7.83
C ASN A 229 -17.06 -9.22 -6.89
N SER A 230 -16.09 -10.06 -7.25
CA SER A 230 -14.84 -10.25 -6.51
C SER A 230 -13.64 -9.55 -7.15
N TRP A 231 -13.83 -8.77 -8.22
CA TRP A 231 -12.72 -8.14 -8.95
C TRP A 231 -12.81 -6.63 -8.83
N GLY A 232 -11.78 -6.05 -8.23
CA GLY A 232 -11.64 -4.61 -8.01
C GLY A 232 -10.37 -4.07 -8.66
N ALA A 233 -10.26 -2.76 -8.79
CA ALA A 233 -9.12 -2.10 -9.43
C ALA A 233 -8.42 -1.16 -8.44
N GLY A 234 -7.22 -1.52 -7.99
CA GLY A 234 -6.47 -0.71 -7.03
C GLY A 234 -5.93 0.59 -7.64
N SER A 235 -5.70 1.59 -6.79
CA SER A 235 -5.07 2.86 -7.18
C SER A 235 -4.24 3.48 -6.05
N CYS A 236 -3.24 4.29 -6.39
CA CYS A 236 -2.46 5.07 -5.42
C CYS A 236 -2.56 6.58 -5.68
N GLY A 237 -2.33 7.38 -4.64
CA GLY A 237 -2.24 8.83 -4.73
C GLY A 237 -0.92 9.30 -5.35
N ASP A 238 0.20 8.65 -5.00
CA ASP A 238 1.54 9.04 -5.48
C ASP A 238 2.58 7.90 -5.40
N ARG A 239 3.81 8.15 -5.88
CA ARG A 239 4.97 7.24 -5.87
C ARG A 239 6.29 7.97 -5.52
N ILE A 240 7.05 7.47 -4.52
CA ILE A 240 8.27 8.14 -4.02
C ILE A 240 9.49 7.24 -3.74
#